data_AF-A0A0C9XV66-F1
#
_entry.id   AF-A0A0C9XV66-F1
#
_cell.length_a   1.000
_cell.length_b   1.000
_cell.length_c   1.000
_cell.angle_alpha   90.00
_cell.angle_beta   90.00
_cell.angle_gamma   90.00
#
_symmetry.space_group_name_H-M   'P 1'
#
loop_
_entity.id
_entity.type
_entity.pdbx_description
1 polymer ?
#
loop_
_entity_poly.entity_id
_entity_poly.type
_entity_poly.pdbx_seq_one_letter_code
_entity_poly.pdbx_strand_id
1 'polypeptide(L)'
;MVPTGECQVFDIPVIYIQDVVAWIYQCSKCATEEFSTLSPISKYCVGLTCYAQNPLSEHAVLGADITAISFEDEDQHLILKEKLLIALERVLVDMTNKVGMEINYMVMDSYYQHLLPLVCGLGPRKANTLVRKIATLGGILVNHDQFIKSGLLTTKIFLNAAGFLHTPQDSDMKSVNDQHMDEDGPDPLDATCIQPEDYKLA
;
A
#
# COMPACT_ATOMS: atom_id res chain seq x y z
N MET A 1 34.68 41.46 -6.67
CA MET A 1 33.53 41.60 -5.75
C MET A 1 32.54 40.53 -6.17
N VAL A 2 32.56 39.37 -5.51
CA VAL A 2 31.66 38.25 -5.81
C VAL A 2 30.32 38.56 -5.14
N PRO A 3 29.18 38.46 -5.82
CA PRO A 3 27.89 38.71 -5.20
C PRO A 3 27.64 37.63 -4.15
N THR A 4 27.55 38.04 -2.89
CA THR A 4 27.02 37.24 -1.78
C THR A 4 25.59 36.85 -2.15
N GLY A 5 25.40 35.57 -2.48
CA GLY A 5 24.06 35.00 -2.68
C GLY A 5 23.25 35.15 -1.40
N GLU A 6 22.09 35.75 -1.51
CA GLU A 6 21.10 35.82 -0.43
C GLU A 6 20.75 34.38 -0.03
N CYS A 7 21.04 34.03 1.22
CA CYS A 7 20.63 32.76 1.80
C CYS A 7 19.11 32.83 1.99
N GLN A 8 18.35 32.27 1.04
CA GLN A 8 16.91 32.08 1.20
C GLN A 8 16.69 31.13 2.38
N VAL A 9 16.32 31.68 3.53
CA VAL A 9 15.95 30.91 4.72
C VAL A 9 14.55 30.38 4.46
N PHE A 10 14.46 29.14 3.99
CA PHE A 10 13.18 28.43 3.95
C PHE A 10 12.80 28.06 5.38
N ASP A 11 11.62 28.51 5.82
CA ASP A 11 11.03 28.10 7.10
C ASP A 11 10.47 26.67 6.95
N ILE A 12 11.38 25.69 7.02
CA ILE A 12 11.05 24.27 6.86
C ILE A 12 10.53 23.75 8.21
N PRO A 13 9.29 23.24 8.27
CA PRO A 13 8.73 22.77 9.53
C PRO A 13 9.49 21.55 10.05
N VAL A 14 9.86 21.59 11.33
CA VAL A 14 10.43 20.45 12.05
C VAL A 14 9.31 19.79 12.85
N ILE A 15 9.02 18.52 12.54
CA ILE A 15 7.97 17.73 13.18
C ILE A 15 8.57 16.56 13.95
N TYR A 16 8.00 16.27 15.12
CA TYR A 16 8.29 15.05 15.87
C TYR A 16 7.36 13.94 15.41
N ILE A 17 7.92 12.74 15.24
CA ILE A 17 7.23 11.57 14.69
C ILE A 17 7.39 10.43 15.70
N GLN A 18 6.37 9.58 15.81
CA GLN A 18 6.45 8.37 16.62
C GLN A 18 7.49 7.42 16.04
N ASP A 19 8.46 7.03 16.86
CA ASP A 19 9.67 6.34 16.42
C ASP A 19 9.67 4.83 16.71
N VAL A 20 8.67 4.33 17.43
CA VAL A 20 8.60 2.92 17.86
C VAL A 20 8.72 1.96 16.68
N VAL A 21 8.05 2.25 15.55
CA VAL A 21 8.13 1.41 14.34
C VAL A 21 9.52 1.48 13.72
N ALA A 22 10.10 2.67 13.60
CA ALA A 22 11.46 2.87 13.09
C ALA A 22 12.50 2.14 13.96
N TRP A 23 12.26 2.08 15.28
CA TRP A 23 13.10 1.40 16.24
C TRP A 23 13.09 -0.12 16.08
N ILE A 24 11.94 -0.71 15.69
CA ILE A 24 11.83 -2.12 15.33
C ILE A 24 12.47 -2.36 13.94
N TYR A 25 12.18 -1.48 12.98
CA TYR A 25 12.63 -1.60 11.59
C TYR A 25 14.17 -1.64 11.48
N GLN A 26 14.91 -0.79 12.20
CA GLN A 26 16.39 -0.73 12.10
C GLN A 26 17.10 -2.07 12.39
N CYS A 27 16.47 -2.93 13.20
CA CYS A 27 16.98 -4.25 13.60
C CYS A 27 16.34 -5.40 12.80
N SER A 28 15.41 -5.10 11.90
CA SER A 28 14.68 -6.09 11.12
C SER A 28 15.55 -6.72 10.02
N LYS A 29 15.17 -7.93 9.60
CA LYS A 29 15.79 -8.60 8.45
C LYS A 29 15.50 -7.83 7.15
N CYS A 30 14.27 -7.34 7.00
CA CYS A 30 13.84 -6.55 5.86
C CYS A 30 14.75 -5.32 5.63
N ALA A 31 14.98 -4.51 6.68
CA ALA A 31 15.87 -3.35 6.58
C ALA A 31 17.32 -3.72 6.26
N THR A 32 17.75 -4.93 6.63
CA THR A 32 19.10 -5.42 6.32
C THR A 32 19.22 -5.92 4.89
N GLU A 33 18.16 -6.51 4.34
CA GLU A 33 18.08 -6.92 2.94
C GLU A 33 17.98 -5.71 2.00
N GLU A 34 17.16 -4.73 2.35
CA GLU A 34 16.93 -3.51 1.56
C GLU A 34 18.14 -2.56 1.62
N PHE A 35 18.68 -2.33 2.83
CA PHE A 35 19.74 -1.36 3.08
C PHE A 35 20.96 -1.98 3.76
N SER A 36 21.56 -3.00 3.13
CA SER A 36 22.70 -3.73 3.69
C SER A 36 23.93 -2.87 4.02
N THR A 37 24.14 -1.76 3.31
CA THR A 37 25.28 -0.86 3.47
C THR A 37 25.08 0.23 4.53
N LEU A 38 23.83 0.44 4.97
CA LEU A 38 23.50 1.53 5.90
C LEU A 38 23.71 1.11 7.36
N SER A 39 24.14 2.09 8.17
CA SER A 39 24.24 1.92 9.62
C SER A 39 22.84 1.79 10.26
N PRO A 40 22.72 1.21 11.48
CA PRO A 40 21.44 1.12 12.18
C PRO A 40 20.75 2.48 12.35
N ILE A 41 21.50 3.53 12.67
CA ILE A 41 20.94 4.89 12.83
C ILE A 41 20.41 5.44 11.50
N SER A 42 21.07 5.11 10.39
CA SER A 42 20.63 5.52 9.06
C SER A 42 19.33 4.81 8.67
N LYS A 43 19.21 3.51 8.98
CA LYS A 43 17.97 2.74 8.78
C LYS A 43 16.83 3.26 9.66
N TYR A 44 17.14 3.66 10.89
CA TYR A 44 16.18 4.33 11.77
C TYR A 44 15.65 5.64 11.16
N CYS A 45 16.52 6.49 10.61
CA CYS A 45 16.09 7.71 9.92
C CYS A 45 15.24 7.42 8.67
N VAL A 46 15.54 6.35 7.94
CA VAL A 46 14.71 5.89 6.81
C VAL A 46 13.32 5.50 7.32
N GLY A 47 13.23 4.65 8.35
CA GLY A 47 11.96 4.24 8.95
C GLY A 47 11.14 5.43 9.46
N LEU A 48 11.77 6.43 10.09
CA LEU A 48 11.09 7.67 10.49
C LEU A 48 10.50 8.43 9.30
N THR A 49 11.25 8.50 8.20
CA THR A 49 10.81 9.19 6.98
C THR A 49 9.65 8.46 6.32
N CYS A 50 9.74 7.14 6.21
CA CYS A 50 8.67 6.33 5.65
C CYS A 50 7.40 6.38 6.53
N TYR A 51 7.55 6.38 7.85
CA TYR A 51 6.42 6.57 8.78
C TYR A 51 5.75 7.93 8.62
N ALA A 52 6.54 8.99 8.37
CA ALA A 52 6.01 10.32 8.07
C ALA A 52 5.13 10.33 6.82
N GLN A 53 5.52 9.55 5.81
CA GLN A 53 4.85 9.48 4.51
C GLN A 53 3.61 8.59 4.57
N ASN A 54 3.74 7.39 5.15
CA ASN A 54 2.67 6.41 5.22
C ASN A 54 2.79 5.52 6.48
N PRO A 55 2.15 5.91 7.59
CA PRO A 55 2.19 5.12 8.82
C PRO A 55 1.48 3.77 8.69
N LEU A 56 0.47 3.66 7.80
CA LEU A 56 -0.25 2.40 7.59
C LEU A 56 0.64 1.33 6.98
N SER A 57 1.44 1.70 5.97
CA SER A 57 2.41 0.79 5.34
C SER A 57 3.46 0.32 6.35
N GLU A 58 4.01 1.23 7.14
CA GLU A 58 5.00 0.89 8.18
C GLU A 58 4.47 -0.11 9.21
N HIS A 59 3.23 0.05 9.68
CA HIS A 59 2.62 -0.93 10.58
C HIS A 59 2.36 -2.27 9.89
N ALA A 60 2.01 -2.28 8.60
CA ALA A 60 1.78 -3.51 7.85
C ALA A 60 3.07 -4.32 7.62
N VAL A 61 4.20 -3.64 7.36
CA VAL A 61 5.51 -4.27 7.14
C VAL A 61 6.01 -5.05 8.36
N LEU A 62 5.65 -4.62 9.58
CA LEU A 62 6.03 -5.32 10.81
C LEU A 62 5.43 -6.73 10.93
N GLY A 63 4.30 -7.01 10.28
CA GLY A 63 3.62 -8.29 10.39
C GLY A 63 3.34 -8.68 11.86
N ALA A 64 3.83 -9.85 12.28
CA ALA A 64 3.61 -10.34 13.65
C ALA A 64 4.33 -9.51 14.74
N ASP A 65 5.40 -8.80 14.36
CA ASP A 65 6.19 -7.97 15.29
C ASP A 65 5.41 -6.70 15.72
N ILE A 66 4.26 -6.41 15.09
CA ILE A 66 3.36 -5.34 15.55
C ILE A 66 2.89 -5.54 16.99
N THR A 67 2.85 -6.79 17.47
CA THR A 67 2.50 -7.10 18.88
C THR A 67 3.56 -6.68 19.89
N ALA A 68 4.78 -6.34 19.43
CA ALA A 68 5.83 -5.78 20.28
C ALA A 68 5.61 -4.28 20.58
N ILE A 69 4.76 -3.60 19.81
CA ILE A 69 4.39 -2.21 20.06
C ILE A 69 3.42 -2.18 21.24
N SER A 70 3.77 -1.42 22.28
CA SER A 70 2.86 -1.12 23.39
C SER A 70 1.95 0.03 22.99
N PHE A 71 0.65 -0.24 22.81
CA PHE A 71 -0.37 0.79 22.58
C PHE A 71 -1.06 1.19 23.89
N GLU A 72 -1.15 0.25 24.83
CA GLU A 72 -1.68 0.45 26.18
C GLU A 72 -0.77 -0.26 27.19
N ASP A 73 -0.14 0.48 28.08
CA ASP A 73 0.94 -0.04 28.93
C ASP A 73 0.42 -0.88 30.10
N GLU A 74 -0.79 -0.57 30.60
CA GLU A 74 -1.33 -1.19 31.81
C GLU A 74 -1.86 -2.61 31.57
N ASP A 75 -2.59 -2.83 30.46
CA ASP A 75 -3.39 -4.05 30.30
C ASP A 75 -3.03 -4.89 29.06
N GLN A 76 -2.29 -4.35 28.08
CA GLN A 76 -2.03 -5.08 26.83
C GLN A 76 -1.26 -6.38 27.06
N HIS A 77 -0.35 -6.38 28.04
CA HIS A 77 0.45 -7.56 28.41
C HIS A 77 -0.37 -8.69 29.05
N LEU A 78 -1.61 -8.41 29.48
CA LEU A 78 -2.54 -9.40 30.04
C LEU A 78 -3.25 -10.21 28.95
N ILE A 79 -3.19 -9.75 27.69
CA ILE A 79 -3.84 -10.39 26.54
C ILE A 79 -2.90 -11.40 25.90
N LEU A 80 -3.43 -12.56 25.51
CA LEU A 80 -2.67 -13.54 24.72
C LEU A 80 -2.24 -12.91 23.39
N LYS A 81 -0.94 -13.01 23.05
CA LYS A 81 -0.36 -12.43 21.82
C LYS A 81 -1.13 -12.78 20.55
N GLU A 82 -1.66 -14.00 20.44
CA GLU A 82 -2.47 -14.43 19.29
C GLU A 82 -3.77 -13.63 19.15
N LYS A 83 -4.46 -13.37 20.28
CA LYS A 83 -5.68 -12.56 20.27
C LYS A 83 -5.39 -11.10 19.94
N LEU A 84 -4.29 -10.58 20.48
CA LEU A 84 -3.82 -9.22 20.18
C LEU A 84 -3.49 -9.08 18.69
N LEU A 85 -2.74 -10.03 18.12
CA LEU A 85 -2.40 -10.03 16.70
C LEU A 85 -3.64 -10.01 15.81
N ILE A 86 -4.63 -10.87 16.08
CA ILE A 86 -5.89 -10.91 15.32
C ILE A 86 -6.62 -9.56 15.40
N ALA A 87 -6.64 -8.93 16.58
CA ALA A 87 -7.28 -7.63 16.75
C ALA A 87 -6.56 -6.52 15.96
N LEU A 88 -5.22 -6.49 16.01
CA LEU A 88 -4.41 -5.51 15.29
C LEU A 88 -4.49 -5.72 13.76
N GLU A 89 -4.39 -6.96 13.29
CA GLU A 89 -4.57 -7.29 11.87
C GLU A 89 -5.94 -6.85 11.36
N ARG A 90 -7.00 -7.03 12.15
CA ARG A 90 -8.34 -6.55 11.78
C ARG A 90 -8.39 -5.04 11.59
N VAL A 91 -7.76 -4.27 12.48
CA VAL A 91 -7.68 -2.81 12.34
C VAL A 91 -6.90 -2.43 11.08
N LEU A 92 -5.79 -3.11 10.79
CA LEU A 92 -5.02 -2.88 9.56
C LEU A 92 -5.84 -3.18 8.30
N VAL A 93 -6.63 -4.26 8.30
CA VAL A 93 -7.58 -4.58 7.22
C VAL A 93 -8.61 -3.46 7.09
N ASP A 94 -9.27 -3.06 8.17
CA ASP A 94 -10.30 -2.02 8.14
C ASP A 94 -9.75 -0.69 7.59
N MET A 95 -8.54 -0.28 8.03
CA MET A 95 -7.89 0.95 7.56
C MET A 95 -7.41 0.85 6.11
N THR A 96 -6.83 -0.29 5.70
CA THR A 96 -6.38 -0.51 4.32
C THR A 96 -7.53 -0.40 3.33
N ASN A 97 -8.66 -1.05 3.64
CA ASN A 97 -9.84 -1.01 2.78
C ASN A 97 -10.54 0.36 2.81
N LYS A 98 -10.46 1.09 3.94
CA LYS A 98 -10.99 2.46 4.02
C LYS A 98 -10.22 3.46 3.16
N VAL A 99 -8.89 3.34 3.09
CA VAL A 99 -8.04 4.22 2.27
C VAL A 99 -8.21 3.86 0.78
N GLY A 100 -8.34 2.56 0.48
CA GLY A 100 -8.30 2.07 -0.88
C GLY A 100 -6.89 2.11 -1.45
N MET A 101 -6.53 1.11 -2.25
CA MET A 101 -5.15 0.92 -2.71
C MET A 101 -5.08 0.89 -4.23
N GLU A 102 -4.08 1.57 -4.79
CA GLU A 102 -3.82 1.50 -6.21
C GLU A 102 -3.12 0.18 -6.58
N ILE A 103 -3.75 -0.65 -7.42
CA ILE A 103 -3.22 -1.99 -7.69
C ILE A 103 -1.87 -1.96 -8.41
N ASN A 104 -1.71 -1.07 -9.40
CA ASN A 104 -0.49 -0.99 -10.20
C ASN A 104 0.71 -0.58 -9.33
N TYR A 105 0.51 0.42 -8.47
CA TYR A 105 1.52 0.87 -7.53
C TYR A 105 1.96 -0.25 -6.57
N MET A 106 1.02 -1.03 -6.04
CA MET A 106 1.29 -2.15 -5.12
C MET A 106 1.99 -3.34 -5.80
N VAL A 107 1.83 -3.49 -7.12
CA VAL A 107 2.49 -4.54 -7.91
C VAL A 107 3.90 -4.11 -8.33
N MET A 108 4.11 -2.83 -8.61
CA MET A 108 5.39 -2.28 -9.03
C MET A 108 6.36 -2.06 -7.87
N ASP A 109 5.85 -1.68 -6.69
CA ASP A 109 6.66 -1.35 -5.52
C ASP A 109 6.54 -2.43 -4.44
N SER A 110 7.66 -3.11 -4.17
CA SER A 110 7.74 -4.15 -3.13
C SER A 110 7.43 -3.63 -1.73
N TYR A 111 7.67 -2.35 -1.46
CA TYR A 111 7.37 -1.76 -0.16
C TYR A 111 5.85 -1.78 0.11
N TYR A 112 5.06 -1.36 -0.87
CA TYR A 112 3.59 -1.30 -0.78
C TYR A 112 2.91 -2.66 -0.95
N GLN A 113 3.59 -3.63 -1.58
CA GLN A 113 3.06 -4.98 -1.78
C GLN A 113 2.59 -5.67 -0.47
N HIS A 114 3.15 -5.30 0.69
CA HIS A 114 2.75 -5.80 2.01
C HIS A 114 1.31 -5.45 2.43
N LEU A 115 0.71 -4.43 1.82
CA LEU A 115 -0.68 -4.04 2.07
C LEU A 115 -1.69 -4.90 1.29
N LEU A 116 -1.27 -5.51 0.18
CA LEU A 116 -2.17 -6.29 -0.69
C LEU A 116 -2.83 -7.50 0.02
N PRO A 117 -2.16 -8.23 0.94
CA PRO A 117 -2.80 -9.26 1.76
C PRO A 117 -3.91 -8.74 2.69
N LEU A 118 -3.92 -7.45 3.03
CA LEU A 118 -4.89 -6.82 3.94
C LEU A 118 -6.16 -6.33 3.23
N VAL A 119 -6.19 -6.39 1.90
CA VAL A 119 -7.39 -6.05 1.12
C VAL A 119 -8.45 -7.15 1.28
N CYS A 120 -9.71 -6.74 1.40
CA CYS A 120 -10.85 -7.64 1.54
C CYS A 120 -10.87 -8.73 0.45
N GLY A 121 -11.03 -9.98 0.87
CA GLY A 121 -11.04 -11.13 -0.05
C GLY A 121 -9.66 -11.62 -0.51
N LEU A 122 -8.61 -10.81 -0.33
CA LEU A 122 -7.22 -11.19 -0.48
C LEU A 122 -6.65 -11.73 0.84
N GLY A 123 -5.43 -12.20 0.75
CA GLY A 123 -4.66 -12.84 1.83
C GLY A 123 -3.31 -13.23 1.25
N PRO A 124 -2.33 -13.62 2.06
CA PRO A 124 -0.92 -13.70 1.61
C PRO A 124 -0.73 -14.61 0.40
N ARG A 125 -1.45 -15.74 0.34
CA ARG A 125 -1.39 -16.68 -0.80
C ARG A 125 -2.00 -16.09 -2.08
N LYS A 126 -3.14 -15.40 -1.95
CA LYS A 126 -3.87 -14.82 -3.09
C LYS A 126 -3.17 -13.58 -3.61
N ALA A 127 -2.74 -12.69 -2.71
CA ALA A 127 -1.97 -11.49 -3.04
C ALA A 127 -0.70 -11.84 -3.83
N ASN A 128 0.10 -12.79 -3.34
CA ASN A 128 1.31 -13.24 -4.05
C ASN A 128 1.00 -13.87 -5.43
N THR A 129 -0.14 -14.56 -5.56
CA THR A 129 -0.56 -15.12 -6.85
C THR A 129 -1.02 -14.03 -7.80
N LEU A 130 -1.73 -13.02 -7.29
CA LEU A 130 -2.20 -11.88 -8.04
C LEU A 130 -1.01 -11.10 -8.64
N VAL A 131 -0.04 -10.71 -7.81
CA VAL A 131 1.18 -10.00 -8.24
C VAL A 131 1.91 -10.76 -9.35
N ARG A 132 2.11 -12.08 -9.19
CA ARG A 132 2.75 -12.91 -10.22
C ARG A 132 1.97 -12.94 -11.53
N LYS A 133 0.64 -13.08 -11.47
CA LYS A 133 -0.19 -13.11 -12.67
C LYS A 133 -0.19 -11.75 -13.38
N ILE A 134 -0.24 -10.65 -12.64
CA ILE A 134 -0.17 -9.31 -13.22
C ILE A 134 1.18 -9.09 -13.89
N ALA A 135 2.28 -9.51 -13.26
CA ALA A 135 3.60 -9.47 -13.87
C ALA A 135 3.67 -10.25 -15.20
N THR A 136 2.98 -11.41 -15.30
CA THR A 136 2.93 -12.17 -16.57
C THR A 136 2.09 -11.51 -17.66
N LEU A 137 1.19 -10.59 -17.32
CA LEU A 137 0.33 -9.86 -18.27
C LEU A 137 0.94 -8.53 -18.74
N GLY A 138 2.15 -8.18 -18.30
CA GLY A 138 2.80 -6.91 -18.63
C GLY A 138 2.88 -5.93 -17.47
N GLY A 139 2.45 -6.31 -16.26
CA GLY A 139 2.66 -5.55 -15.03
C GLY A 139 1.62 -4.48 -14.73
N ILE A 140 0.86 -4.02 -15.73
CA ILE A 140 -0.08 -2.91 -15.60
C ILE A 140 -1.50 -3.39 -15.91
N LEU A 141 -2.45 -3.10 -15.01
CA LEU A 141 -3.88 -3.19 -15.26
C LEU A 141 -4.41 -1.86 -15.78
N VAL A 142 -5.31 -1.92 -16.76
CA VAL A 142 -5.97 -0.74 -17.36
C VAL A 142 -7.41 -0.60 -16.90
N ASN A 143 -8.10 -1.71 -16.64
CA ASN A 143 -9.53 -1.72 -16.28
C ASN A 143 -9.82 -2.89 -15.31
N HIS A 144 -10.77 -2.70 -14.40
CA HIS A 144 -11.26 -3.73 -13.48
C HIS A 144 -11.79 -4.99 -14.16
N ASP A 145 -12.33 -4.89 -15.37
CA ASP A 145 -12.75 -6.03 -16.19
C ASP A 145 -11.62 -7.05 -16.40
N GLN A 146 -10.37 -6.59 -16.47
CA GLN A 146 -9.20 -7.45 -16.68
C GLN A 146 -8.98 -8.41 -15.51
N PHE A 147 -9.48 -8.10 -14.30
CA PHE A 147 -9.40 -9.03 -13.17
C PHE A 147 -10.14 -10.34 -13.46
N ILE A 148 -11.27 -10.27 -14.16
CA ILE A 148 -12.09 -11.42 -14.52
C ILE A 148 -11.67 -11.98 -15.88
N LYS A 149 -11.57 -11.14 -16.93
CA LYS A 149 -11.26 -11.57 -18.30
C LYS A 149 -9.92 -12.32 -18.37
N SER A 150 -8.91 -11.84 -17.64
CA SER A 150 -7.57 -12.45 -17.60
C SER A 150 -7.42 -13.51 -16.50
N GLY A 151 -8.51 -13.88 -15.81
CA GLY A 151 -8.50 -14.90 -14.76
C GLY A 151 -7.58 -14.58 -13.59
N LEU A 152 -7.38 -13.29 -13.27
CA LEU A 152 -6.54 -12.86 -12.15
C LEU A 152 -7.19 -13.26 -10.82
N LEU A 153 -8.48 -12.95 -10.68
CA LEU A 153 -9.31 -13.25 -9.51
C LEU A 153 -10.52 -14.10 -9.92
N THR A 154 -11.05 -14.86 -8.97
CA THR A 154 -12.36 -15.51 -9.13
C THR A 154 -13.47 -14.51 -8.81
N THR A 155 -14.66 -14.72 -9.36
CA THR A 155 -15.80 -13.80 -9.21
C THR A 155 -16.05 -13.39 -7.76
N LYS A 156 -16.09 -14.34 -6.82
CA LYS A 156 -16.30 -14.02 -5.38
C LYS A 156 -15.20 -13.15 -4.77
N ILE A 157 -13.95 -13.37 -5.19
CA ILE A 157 -12.82 -12.57 -4.67
C ILE A 157 -12.86 -11.18 -5.28
N PHE A 158 -13.18 -11.09 -6.57
CA PHE A 158 -13.35 -9.81 -7.26
C PHE A 158 -14.45 -8.96 -6.60
N LEU A 159 -15.65 -9.50 -6.36
CA LEU A 159 -16.75 -8.76 -5.71
C LEU A 159 -16.34 -8.24 -4.32
N ASN A 160 -15.55 -9.02 -3.58
CA ASN A 160 -15.06 -8.61 -2.25
C ASN A 160 -13.96 -7.54 -2.29
N ALA A 161 -13.16 -7.49 -3.36
CA ALA A 161 -11.94 -6.68 -3.42
C ALA A 161 -12.07 -5.44 -4.31
N ALA A 162 -12.92 -5.47 -5.34
CA ALA A 162 -12.92 -4.49 -6.42
C ALA A 162 -13.19 -3.06 -5.95
N GLY A 163 -14.08 -2.87 -4.97
CA GLY A 163 -14.38 -1.54 -4.43
C GLY A 163 -13.24 -0.92 -3.58
N PHE A 164 -12.17 -1.68 -3.32
CA PHE A 164 -11.02 -1.24 -2.52
C PHE A 164 -9.72 -1.17 -3.33
N LEU A 165 -9.75 -1.61 -4.58
CA LEU A 165 -8.64 -1.55 -5.51
C LEU A 165 -8.95 -0.47 -6.53
N HIS A 166 -8.07 0.51 -6.67
CA HIS A 166 -8.21 1.58 -7.65
C HIS A 166 -7.26 1.32 -8.82
N THR A 167 -7.73 1.65 -10.02
CA THR A 167 -6.93 1.68 -11.25
C THR A 167 -7.02 3.10 -11.84
N PRO A 168 -6.22 4.06 -11.34
CA PRO A 168 -6.29 5.44 -11.80
C PRO A 168 -5.85 5.54 -13.26
N GLN A 169 -6.45 6.50 -13.96
CA GLN A 169 -6.11 6.78 -15.35
C GLN A 169 -4.85 7.65 -15.38
N ASP A 170 -3.77 7.13 -15.96
CA ASP A 170 -2.65 8.00 -16.33
C ASP A 170 -3.09 8.94 -17.44
N SER A 171 -3.10 10.24 -17.15
CA SER A 171 -3.41 11.30 -18.12
C SER A 171 -2.45 11.27 -19.32
N ASP A 172 -1.26 10.70 -19.15
CA ASP A 172 -0.22 10.56 -20.18
C ASP A 172 -0.47 9.37 -21.11
N MET A 173 -1.40 8.48 -20.79
CA MET A 173 -1.89 7.43 -21.69
C MET A 173 -2.95 7.96 -22.67
N LYS A 174 -3.07 9.28 -22.83
CA LYS A 174 -3.85 9.93 -23.90
C LYS A 174 -2.98 10.22 -25.12
N SER A 175 -2.50 9.18 -25.75
CA SER A 175 -1.95 9.19 -27.11
C SER A 175 -1.94 7.72 -27.52
N VAL A 176 -2.95 7.23 -28.22
CA VAL A 176 -2.99 7.22 -29.68
C VAL A 176 -4.41 6.80 -30.10
N ASN A 177 -5.06 7.66 -30.91
CA ASN A 177 -6.25 7.41 -31.75
C ASN A 177 -7.67 7.46 -31.15
N ASP A 178 -8.38 8.52 -31.54
CA ASP A 178 -9.71 8.52 -32.16
C ASP A 178 -10.82 7.55 -31.70
N GLN A 179 -11.83 8.13 -31.04
CA GLN A 179 -13.25 7.99 -31.39
C GLN A 179 -13.89 6.59 -31.50
N HIS A 180 -13.36 5.56 -30.85
CA HIS A 180 -14.14 4.35 -30.52
C HIS A 180 -14.04 4.11 -29.02
N MET A 181 -15.20 3.97 -28.38
CA MET A 181 -15.30 3.47 -27.00
C MET A 181 -14.88 1.99 -27.05
N ASP A 182 -13.57 1.72 -27.05
CA ASP A 182 -13.09 0.35 -26.90
C ASP A 182 -13.55 -0.15 -25.53
N GLU A 183 -14.31 -1.26 -25.49
CA GLU A 183 -14.77 -1.90 -24.24
C GLU A 183 -13.62 -2.26 -23.28
N ASP A 184 -12.38 -2.27 -23.76
CA ASP A 184 -11.18 -2.57 -22.98
C ASP A 184 -10.36 -1.32 -22.58
N GLY A 185 -10.89 -0.12 -22.84
CA GLY A 185 -10.31 1.15 -22.40
C GLY A 185 -10.45 1.38 -20.88
N PRO A 186 -9.72 2.35 -20.31
CA PRO A 186 -9.82 2.65 -18.89
C PRO A 186 -11.19 3.26 -18.55
N ASP A 187 -11.85 2.71 -17.51
CA ASP A 187 -13.12 3.23 -17.01
C ASP A 187 -12.85 4.32 -15.95
N PRO A 188 -13.44 5.53 -16.05
CA PRO A 188 -13.26 6.56 -15.03
C PRO A 188 -13.77 6.14 -13.63
N LEU A 189 -14.70 5.20 -13.54
CA LEU A 189 -15.24 4.71 -12.27
C LEU A 189 -14.26 3.80 -11.51
N ASP A 190 -13.28 3.20 -12.21
CA ASP A 190 -12.24 2.36 -11.60
C ASP A 190 -11.28 3.14 -10.69
N ALA A 191 -11.28 4.48 -10.78
CA ALA A 191 -10.54 5.36 -9.89
C ALA A 191 -11.32 5.72 -8.59
N THR A 192 -12.53 5.18 -8.43
CA THR A 192 -13.43 5.52 -7.32
C THR A 192 -13.69 4.30 -6.42
N CYS A 193 -14.24 4.54 -5.23
CA CYS A 193 -14.70 3.47 -4.35
C CYS A 193 -16.06 2.86 -4.75
N ILE A 194 -16.59 3.20 -5.93
CA ILE A 194 -17.86 2.64 -6.42
C ILE A 194 -17.61 1.18 -6.79
N GLN A 195 -18.47 0.26 -6.34
CA GLN A 195 -18.32 -1.13 -6.75
C GLN A 195 -18.71 -1.30 -8.24
N PRO A 196 -18.01 -2.17 -8.99
CA PRO A 196 -18.36 -2.47 -10.39
C PRO A 196 -19.81 -2.89 -10.62
N GLU A 197 -20.43 -3.50 -9.60
CA GLU A 197 -21.85 -3.90 -9.61
C GLU A 197 -22.80 -2.69 -9.74
N ASP A 198 -22.39 -1.56 -9.20
CA ASP A 198 -23.15 -0.32 -9.11
C ASP A 198 -22.79 0.69 -10.21
N TYR A 199 -21.89 0.35 -11.16
CA TYR A 199 -21.51 1.26 -12.26
C TYR A 199 -22.70 1.70 -13.11
N LYS A 200 -23.74 0.85 -13.22
CA LYS A 200 -24.98 1.18 -13.95
C LYS A 200 -25.88 2.17 -13.21
N LEU A 201 -25.67 2.35 -11.91
CA LEU A 201 -26.48 3.22 -11.05
C LEU A 201 -25.85 4.61 -10.83
N ALA A 202 -24.54 4.73 -11.07
CA ALA A 202 -23.78 5.98 -11.00
C ALA A 202 -24.08 6.90 -12.19
#